data_AF-A0A968UHF7-F1
#
_entry.id   AF-A0A968UHF7-F1
#
_cell.length_a   1.000
_cell.length_b   1.000
_cell.length_c   1.000
_cell.angle_alpha   90.00
_cell.angle_beta   90.00
_cell.angle_gamma   90.00
#
_symmetry.space_group_name_H-M   'P 1'
#
loop_
_entity.id
_entity.type
_entity.pdbx_description
1 polymer ?
#
loop_
_entity_poly.entity_id
_entity_poly.type
_entity_poly.pdbx_seq_one_letter_code
_entity_poly.pdbx_strand_id
1 'polypeptide(L)'
;MSINSNSLWLIFNTFLVFVMQPGFMCLESGLTRTKNSINVAIKNLVDLGISILLFWAVGYGITFGTSRLGIFGSDHFFLHPEACSPEEMVFFSSR
;
A
#
# COMPACT_ATOMS: atom_id res chain seq x y z
N MET A 1 -27.13 0.50 6.27
CA MET A 1 -25.80 0.24 5.68
C MET A 1 -25.12 -0.79 6.57
N SER A 2 -25.24 -2.08 6.24
CA SER A 2 -24.64 -3.15 7.03
C SER A 2 -23.16 -3.23 6.68
N ILE A 3 -22.28 -2.94 7.64
CA ILE A 3 -20.84 -3.15 7.51
C ILE A 3 -20.61 -4.66 7.36
N ASN A 4 -20.08 -5.07 6.21
CA ASN A 4 -19.81 -6.46 5.91
C ASN A 4 -18.62 -6.93 6.77
N SER A 5 -18.76 -8.05 7.50
CA SER A 5 -17.72 -8.56 8.41
C SER A 5 -16.37 -8.78 7.71
N ASN A 6 -16.41 -9.15 6.43
CA ASN A 6 -15.22 -9.31 5.59
C ASN A 6 -14.49 -7.98 5.36
N SER A 7 -15.21 -6.89 5.11
CA SER A 7 -14.61 -5.57 4.92
C SER A 7 -13.95 -5.05 6.20
N LEU A 8 -14.56 -5.31 7.37
CA LEU A 8 -13.96 -4.98 8.67
C LEU A 8 -12.67 -5.75 8.90
N TRP A 9 -12.68 -7.06 8.59
CA TRP A 9 -11.48 -7.90 8.67
C TRP A 9 -10.37 -7.37 7.75
N LEU A 10 -10.69 -7.02 6.50
CA LEU A 10 -9.71 -6.49 5.55
C LEU A 10 -9.10 -5.16 5.99
N ILE A 11 -9.91 -4.23 6.50
CA ILE A 11 -9.42 -2.95 7.03
C ILE A 11 -8.50 -3.20 8.24
N PHE A 12 -8.87 -4.13 9.12
CA PHE A 12 -8.05 -4.49 10.27
C PHE A 12 -6.69 -5.09 9.87
N ASN A 13 -6.66 -6.04 8.92
CA ASN A 13 -5.40 -6.60 8.41
C ASN A 13 -4.54 -5.54 7.72
N THR A 14 -5.17 -4.66 6.93
CA THR A 14 -4.46 -3.56 6.26
C THR A 14 -3.80 -2.62 7.28
N PHE A 15 -4.49 -2.32 8.38
CA PHE A 15 -3.93 -1.53 9.48
C PHE A 15 -2.73 -2.23 10.15
N LEU A 16 -2.82 -3.55 10.41
CA LEU A 16 -1.69 -4.30 10.98
C LEU A 16 -0.45 -4.26 10.09
N VAL A 17 -0.63 -4.41 8.77
CA VAL A 17 0.48 -4.31 7.80
C VAL A 17 1.04 -2.89 7.76
N PHE A 18 0.18 -1.86 7.80
CA PHE A 18 0.62 -0.47 7.85
C PHE A 18 1.51 -0.18 9.07
N VAL A 19 1.19 -0.76 10.24
CA VAL A 19 1.98 -0.62 11.47
C VAL A 19 3.37 -1.27 11.39
N MET A 20 3.61 -2.20 10.45
CA MET A 20 4.95 -2.79 10.26
C MET A 20 5.99 -1.76 9.84
N GLN A 21 5.59 -0.73 9.08
CA GLN A 21 6.49 0.31 8.56
C GLN A 21 7.13 1.17 9.66
N PRO A 22 6.37 1.80 10.57
CA PRO A 22 6.95 2.47 11.73
C PRO A 22 7.63 1.51 12.72
N GLY A 23 7.19 0.25 12.79
CA GLY A 23 7.83 -0.78 13.60
C GLY A 23 9.28 -1.05 13.15
N PHE A 24 9.48 -1.24 11.85
CA PHE A 24 10.80 -1.42 11.26
C PHE A 24 11.67 -0.16 11.39
N MET A 25 11.09 1.02 11.15
CA MET A 25 11.76 2.30 11.37
C MET A 25 12.30 2.44 12.81
N CYS A 26 11.53 2.03 13.83
CA CYS A 26 11.96 2.08 15.23
C CYS A 26 13.14 1.13 15.48
N LEU A 27 13.12 -0.06 14.89
CA LEU A 27 14.22 -1.02 14.99
C LEU A 27 15.50 -0.50 14.31
N GLU A 28 15.41 0.02 13.08
CA GLU A 28 16.57 0.55 12.37
C GLU A 28 17.14 1.82 13.01
N SER A 29 16.28 2.72 13.48
CA SER A 29 16.72 3.93 14.18
C SER A 29 17.30 3.63 15.57
N GLY A 30 16.84 2.57 16.25
CA GLY A 30 17.36 2.11 17.54
C GLY A 30 18.70 1.38 17.45
N LEU A 31 18.98 0.69 16.35
CA LEU A 31 20.25 -0.01 16.11
C LEU A 31 21.34 0.90 15.51
N THR A 32 20.97 2.08 15.04
CA THR A 32 21.90 3.04 14.43
C THR A 32 22.49 3.98 15.49
N ARG A 33 23.73 4.43 15.28
CA ARG A 33 24.37 5.41 16.17
C ARG A 33 23.50 6.66 16.31
N THR A 34 23.38 7.17 17.53
CA THR A 34 22.54 8.33 17.88
C THR A 34 22.75 9.55 16.98
N LYS A 35 23.98 9.75 16.47
CA LYS A 35 24.33 10.85 15.55
C LYS A 35 23.70 10.73 14.14
N ASN A 36 23.30 9.53 13.72
CA ASN A 36 22.70 9.26 12.39
C ASN A 36 21.30 8.65 12.47
N SER A 37 20.81 8.32 13.66
CA SER A 37 19.49 7.71 13.89
C SER A 37 18.34 8.53 13.28
N ILE A 38 18.38 9.87 13.40
CA ILE A 38 17.39 10.78 12.81
C ILE A 38 17.39 10.68 11.27
N ASN A 39 18.56 10.59 10.65
CA ASN A 39 18.68 10.51 9.20
C ASN A 39 18.14 9.17 8.65
N VAL A 40 18.23 8.09 9.43
CA VAL A 40 17.65 6.78 9.08
C VAL A 40 16.14 6.77 9.26
N ALA A 41 15.63 7.40 10.32
CA ALA A 41 14.20 7.54 10.55
C ALA A 41 13.51 8.36 9.44
N ILE A 42 14.11 9.48 9.03
CA ILE A 42 13.56 10.33 7.95
C ILE A 42 13.51 9.56 6.63
N LYS A 43 14.55 8.78 6.30
CA LYS A 43 14.56 7.97 5.08
C LYS A 43 13.42 6.96 5.06
N ASN A 44 13.20 6.25 6.17
CA ASN A 44 12.09 5.29 6.28
C ASN A 44 10.71 5.97 6.18
N LEU A 45 10.56 7.17 6.75
CA LEU A 45 9.30 7.92 6.65
C LEU A 45 9.04 8.40 5.21
N VAL A 46 10.07 8.89 4.53
CA VAL A 46 9.98 9.32 3.14
C VAL A 46 9.69 8.13 2.22
N ASP A 47 10.30 6.97 2.49
CA ASP A 47 10.05 5.73 1.74
C ASP A 47 8.58 5.29 1.85
N LEU A 48 7.99 5.36 3.05
CA LEU A 48 6.55 5.09 3.25
C LEU A 48 5.67 6.01 2.39
N GLY A 49 5.95 7.32 2.41
CA GLY A 49 5.17 8.30 1.66
C GLY A 49 5.29 8.12 0.13
N ILE A 50 6.52 7.94 -0.35
CA ILE A 50 6.77 7.72 -1.80
C ILE A 50 6.16 6.40 -2.24
N SER A 51 6.28 5.33 -1.45
CA SER A 51 5.71 4.02 -1.77
C SER A 51 4.19 4.06 -1.91
N ILE A 52 3.49 4.79 -1.04
CA ILE A 52 2.04 4.99 -1.15
C ILE A 52 1.69 5.73 -2.45
N LEU A 53 2.40 6.82 -2.76
CA LEU A 53 2.15 7.61 -3.97
C LEU A 53 2.44 6.82 -5.26
N LEU A 54 3.53 6.04 -5.28
CA LEU A 54 3.87 5.18 -6.42
C LEU A 54 2.87 4.05 -6.59
N PHE A 55 2.42 3.43 -5.49
CA PHE A 55 1.40 2.39 -5.55
C PHE A 55 0.07 2.94 -6.08
N TRP A 56 -0.33 4.13 -5.64
CA TRP A 56 -1.51 4.84 -6.13
C TRP A 56 -1.39 5.22 -7.62
N ALA A 57 -0.26 5.76 -8.06
CA ALA A 57 -0.08 6.24 -9.42
C ALA A 57 0.05 5.11 -10.45
N VAL A 58 0.84 4.08 -10.15
CA VAL A 58 1.17 3.02 -11.12
C VAL A 58 1.10 1.60 -10.57
N GLY A 59 1.35 1.40 -9.27
CA GLY A 59 1.46 0.06 -8.68
C GLY A 59 0.16 -0.75 -8.75
N TYR A 60 -0.98 -0.10 -8.55
CA TYR A 60 -2.28 -0.75 -8.70
C TYR A 60 -2.51 -1.23 -10.14
N GLY A 61 -2.27 -0.37 -11.15
CA GLY A 61 -2.45 -0.73 -12.56
C GLY A 61 -1.53 -1.86 -13.02
N ILE A 62 -0.28 -1.90 -12.53
CA ILE A 62 0.66 -2.99 -12.86
C ILE A 62 0.22 -4.33 -12.27
N THR A 63 -0.34 -4.33 -11.06
CA THR A 63 -0.64 -5.57 -10.30
C THR A 63 -2.05 -6.10 -10.57
N PHE A 64 -3.01 -5.20 -10.75
CA PHE A 64 -4.45 -5.52 -10.88
C PHE A 64 -5.06 -5.08 -12.21
N GLY A 65 -4.30 -4.42 -13.09
CA GLY A 65 -4.76 -4.08 -14.43
C GLY A 65 -4.92 -5.32 -15.32
N THR A 66 -5.52 -5.13 -16.49
CA THR A 66 -5.75 -6.22 -17.44
C THR A 66 -4.44 -6.92 -17.80
N SER A 67 -4.42 -8.24 -17.63
CA SER A 67 -3.20 -9.02 -17.77
C SER A 67 -2.71 -9.03 -19.22
N ARG A 68 -1.53 -8.46 -19.44
CA ARG A 68 -0.80 -8.58 -20.69
C ARG A 68 0.24 -9.69 -20.53
N LEU A 69 0.03 -10.79 -21.26
CA LEU A 69 0.91 -11.97 -21.27
C LEU A 69 1.10 -12.68 -19.90
N GLY A 70 0.23 -12.43 -18.91
CA GLY A 70 0.35 -13.05 -17.58
C GLY A 70 1.41 -12.43 -16.67
N ILE A 71 2.08 -11.36 -17.10
CA ILE A 71 3.26 -10.80 -16.42
C ILE A 71 3.04 -9.40 -15.85
N PHE A 72 2.25 -8.55 -16.52
CA PHE A 72 1.99 -7.18 -16.08
C PHE A 72 0.57 -6.74 -16.46
N GLY A 73 -0.05 -5.91 -15.61
CA GLY A 73 -1.28 -5.19 -15.92
C GLY A 73 -1.01 -3.95 -16.78
N SER A 74 -1.82 -3.72 -17.82
CA SER A 74 -1.65 -2.60 -18.76
C SER A 74 -2.61 -1.43 -18.57
N ASP A 75 -3.51 -1.51 -17.60
CA ASP A 75 -4.66 -0.62 -17.47
C ASP A 75 -4.83 -0.16 -16.00
N HIS A 76 -5.67 0.85 -15.75
CA HIS A 76 -5.92 1.44 -14.42
C HIS A 76 -4.72 2.17 -13.77
N PHE A 77 -3.95 2.91 -14.56
CA PHE A 77 -3.00 3.90 -14.03
C PHE A 77 -3.74 5.11 -13.43
N PHE A 78 -3.16 5.70 -12.38
CA PHE A 78 -3.68 6.86 -11.63
C PHE A 78 -5.03 6.69 -10.93
N LEU A 79 -5.52 5.46 -10.74
CA LEU A 79 -6.82 5.15 -10.11
C LEU A 79 -7.93 6.11 -10.55
N HIS A 80 -8.45 5.95 -11.76
CA HIS A 80 -9.63 6.70 -12.21
C HIS A 80 -10.91 6.11 -11.58
N PRO A 81 -11.56 6.78 -10.62
CA PRO A 81 -12.71 6.24 -9.90
C PRO A 81 -13.99 6.19 -10.75
N GLU A 82 -13.99 6.80 -11.94
CA GLU A 82 -15.15 6.84 -12.85
C GLU A 82 -15.22 5.64 -13.80
N ALA A 83 -14.14 4.86 -13.92
CA ALA A 83 -14.05 3.73 -14.85
C ALA A 83 -14.14 2.35 -14.16
N CYS A 84 -14.22 2.30 -12.82
CA CYS A 84 -14.08 1.07 -12.03
C CYS A 84 -15.08 1.07 -10.87
N SER A 85 -15.78 -0.04 -10.64
CA SER A 85 -16.74 -0.12 -9.55
C SER A 85 -16.03 -0.19 -8.19
N PRO A 86 -16.61 0.37 -7.10
CA PRO A 86 -15.94 0.45 -5.80
C PRO A 86 -15.46 -0.88 -5.24
N GLU A 87 -16.15 -1.98 -5.57
CA GLU A 87 -15.78 -3.34 -5.19
C GLU A 87 -14.53 -3.88 -5.89
N GLU A 88 -14.18 -3.39 -7.08
CA GLU A 88 -12.97 -3.79 -7.82
C GLU A 88 -11.72 -3.05 -7.31
N MET A 89 -11.90 -1.84 -6.76
CA MET A 89 -10.81 -1.09 -6.12
C MET A 89 -10.37 -1.72 -4.80
N VAL A 90 -11.23 -2.50 -4.14
CA VAL A 90 -10.86 -3.24 -2.94
C VAL A 90 -10.13 -4.52 -3.37
N PHE A 91 -8.81 -4.50 -3.21
CA PHE A 91 -7.87 -5.58 -3.57
C PHE A 91 -8.37 -7.01 -3.23
N PHE A 92 -9.09 -7.19 -2.12
CA PHE A 92 -9.54 -8.50 -1.63
C PHE A 92 -11.06 -8.76 -1.73
N SER A 93 -11.86 -7.90 -2.36
CA SER A 93 -13.32 -8.03 -2.31
C SER A 93 -13.93 -8.94 -3.38
N SER A 94 -13.18 -9.36 -4.42
CA SER A 94 -13.72 -10.06 -5.60
C SER A 94 -13.16 -11.49 -5.81
N ARG A 95 -12.71 -12.15 -4.73
CA ARG A 95 -12.33 -13.58 -4.71
C ARG A 95 -12.89 -14.26 -3.45
#